data_AF-A0A609XMI8-F1
#
_entry.id   AF-A0A609XMI8-F1
#
_cell.length_a   1.000
_cell.length_b   1.000
_cell.length_c   1.000
_cell.angle_alpha   90.00
_cell.angle_beta   90.00
_cell.angle_gamma   90.00
#
_symmetry.space_group_name_H-M   'P 1'
#
loop_
_entity.id
_entity.type
_entity.pdbx_description
1 polymer ?
#
loop_
_entity_poly.entity_id
_entity_poly.type
_entity_poly.pdbx_seq_one_letter_code
_entity_poly.pdbx_strand_id
1 'polypeptide(L)'
;HRRWLNGGSRLFSFSNEADLIEYFSKCNSVGGLFSYLSSIIVKRNKWSDVIFDESYIGTAYAHVYILLRIINNMNSTLQYISLPLVDCRGDNDTFESNGKARRIKIDFIGYLKLREDFYNNNTKIYISFGRVLTKERPWFYTSLAMACYGDSTDRAELASFYKKLGYPKIATNLIFRLKGLASYTKKIKLAKMVIKKIFS
;
A
#
# COMPACT_ATOMS: atom_id res chain seq x y z
N HIS A 1 -12.59 -4.42 11.96
CA HIS A 1 -12.12 -3.12 11.46
C HIS A 1 -10.61 -3.20 11.18
N ARG A 2 -10.13 -2.79 9.99
CA ARG A 2 -8.68 -2.76 9.69
C ARG A 2 -8.07 -1.51 10.33
N ARG A 3 -7.09 -1.67 11.20
CA ARG A 3 -6.35 -0.53 11.78
C ARG A 3 -5.29 -0.07 10.78
N TRP A 4 -5.44 1.13 10.23
CA TRP A 4 -4.50 1.67 9.26
C TRP A 4 -3.19 2.16 9.89
N LEU A 5 -3.27 2.65 11.12
CA LEU A 5 -2.10 3.02 11.93
C LEU A 5 -2.11 2.25 13.26
N ASN A 6 -0.92 1.97 13.78
CA ASN A 6 -0.70 1.48 15.14
C ASN A 6 -0.80 2.63 16.15
N GLY A 7 -1.58 2.42 17.21
CA GLY A 7 -1.82 3.41 18.27
C GLY A 7 -3.23 4.01 18.22
N GLY A 8 -3.49 4.93 19.14
CA GLY A 8 -4.74 5.70 19.20
C GLY A 8 -4.69 6.99 18.39
N SER A 9 -5.75 7.78 18.49
CA SER A 9 -5.81 9.14 17.94
C SER A 9 -4.63 9.98 18.43
N ARG A 10 -3.95 10.66 17.51
CA ARG A 10 -2.82 11.54 17.83
C ARG A 10 -2.59 12.57 16.73
N LEU A 11 -1.93 13.65 17.10
CA LEU A 11 -1.37 14.61 16.15
C LEU A 11 0.01 14.11 15.70
N PHE A 12 0.25 14.15 14.40
CA PHE A 12 1.57 14.02 13.81
C PHE A 12 1.99 15.38 13.29
N SER A 13 3.24 15.76 13.55
CA SER A 13 3.89 16.92 12.94
C SER A 13 4.90 16.41 11.93
N PHE A 14 5.03 17.07 10.79
CA PHE A 14 6.03 16.76 9.76
C PHE A 14 6.98 17.94 9.63
N SER A 15 7.86 18.08 10.61
CA SER A 15 8.85 19.15 10.68
C SER A 15 10.22 18.69 10.18
N ASN A 16 10.48 17.39 10.17
CA ASN A 16 11.74 16.80 9.72
C ASN A 16 11.54 15.37 9.15
N GLU A 17 12.63 14.80 8.63
CA GLU A 17 12.63 13.46 8.04
C GLU A 17 12.32 12.34 9.04
N ALA A 18 12.74 12.49 10.30
CA ALA A 18 12.50 11.48 11.34
C ALA A 18 11.01 11.37 11.65
N ASP A 19 10.26 12.46 11.58
CA ASP A 19 8.81 12.47 11.78
C ASP A 19 8.09 11.63 10.69
N LEU A 20 8.50 11.78 9.43
CA LEU A 20 7.98 10.97 8.31
C LEU A 20 8.29 9.48 8.51
N ILE A 21 9.52 9.16 8.92
CA ILE A 21 9.94 7.78 9.19
C ILE A 21 9.11 7.20 10.34
N GLU A 22 8.90 7.95 11.42
CA GLU A 22 8.06 7.53 12.54
C GLU A 22 6.63 7.26 12.06
N TYR A 23 6.02 8.20 11.34
CA TYR A 23 4.67 8.06 10.80
C TYR A 23 4.52 6.82 9.91
N PHE A 24 5.41 6.62 8.94
CA PHE A 24 5.39 5.44 8.07
C PHE A 24 5.62 4.14 8.83
N SER A 25 6.44 4.15 9.90
CA SER A 25 6.62 2.97 10.75
C SER A 25 5.31 2.55 11.44
N LYS A 26 4.44 3.50 11.77
CA LYS A 26 3.13 3.27 12.39
C LYS A 26 2.07 2.81 11.39
N CYS A 27 2.23 3.06 10.10
CA CYS A 27 1.28 2.64 9.08
C CYS A 27 1.29 1.10 8.89
N ASN A 28 0.12 0.49 8.90
CA ASN A 28 -0.11 -0.96 8.73
C ASN A 28 -0.65 -1.35 7.35
N SER A 29 -1.01 -0.35 6.56
CA SER A 29 -1.68 -0.51 5.28
C SER A 29 -1.54 0.79 4.49
N VAL A 30 -1.77 0.72 3.18
CA VAL A 30 -1.81 1.94 2.35
C VAL A 30 -2.96 2.89 2.71
N GLY A 31 -3.95 2.45 3.50
CA GLY A 31 -4.93 3.35 4.13
C GLY A 31 -4.29 4.38 5.06
N GLY A 32 -3.16 4.03 5.70
CA GLY A 32 -2.34 4.97 6.46
C GLY A 32 -1.48 5.87 5.57
N LEU A 33 -1.47 5.60 4.27
CA LEU A 33 -0.91 6.45 3.22
C LEU A 33 -2.03 6.95 2.32
N PHE A 34 -3.17 7.28 2.93
CA PHE A 34 -4.27 8.01 2.30
C PHE A 34 -5.00 7.29 1.17
N SER A 35 -4.91 5.95 1.06
CA SER A 35 -5.55 5.22 -0.05
C SER A 35 -7.08 5.28 -0.09
N TYR A 36 -7.74 5.70 1.00
CA TYR A 36 -9.19 5.80 1.09
C TYR A 36 -9.61 7.27 1.16
N LEU A 37 -10.00 7.82 0.01
CA LEU A 37 -10.32 9.23 -0.15
C LEU A 37 -11.42 9.72 0.80
N SER A 38 -12.45 8.91 1.05
CA SER A 38 -13.64 9.31 1.82
C SER A 38 -13.39 9.53 3.31
N SER A 39 -12.22 9.14 3.86
CA SER A 39 -11.86 9.40 5.27
C SER A 39 -10.98 10.63 5.47
N ILE A 40 -10.75 11.41 4.42
CA ILE A 40 -9.72 12.45 4.42
C ILE A 40 -10.37 13.83 4.47
N ILE A 41 -9.93 14.63 5.44
CA ILE A 41 -10.28 16.04 5.56
C ILE A 41 -8.99 16.83 5.41
N VAL A 42 -8.99 17.79 4.49
CA VAL A 42 -7.81 18.60 4.15
C VAL A 42 -8.21 20.06 4.00
N LYS A 43 -7.34 20.97 4.44
CA LYS A 43 -7.59 22.41 4.25
C LYS A 43 -7.57 22.74 2.76
N ARG A 44 -8.63 23.38 2.26
CA ARG A 44 -8.80 23.69 0.82
C ARG A 44 -7.64 24.49 0.25
N ASN A 45 -7.12 25.47 0.97
CA ASN A 45 -5.96 26.25 0.53
C ASN A 45 -4.75 25.34 0.31
N LYS A 46 -4.41 24.48 1.28
CA LYS A 46 -3.30 23.53 1.15
C LYS A 46 -3.46 22.56 0.00
N TRP A 47 -4.68 22.12 -0.29
CA TRP A 47 -4.96 21.30 -1.47
C TRP A 47 -4.76 22.06 -2.78
N SER A 48 -5.25 23.30 -2.84
CA SER A 48 -5.21 24.13 -4.06
C SER A 48 -3.80 24.66 -4.36
N ASP A 49 -2.94 24.77 -3.34
CA ASP A 49 -1.55 25.21 -3.48
C ASP A 49 -0.63 24.12 -4.08
N VAL A 50 -1.11 22.87 -4.21
CA VAL A 50 -0.30 21.78 -4.77
C VAL A 50 -0.29 21.86 -6.30
N ILE A 51 0.91 22.03 -6.87
CA ILE A 51 1.15 21.81 -8.29
C ILE A 51 1.01 20.31 -8.58
N PHE A 52 -0.06 19.95 -9.27
CA PHE A 52 -0.38 18.56 -9.60
C PHE A 52 0.50 18.04 -10.74
N ASP A 53 1.00 16.82 -10.59
CA ASP A 53 1.70 16.09 -11.66
C ASP A 53 0.69 15.21 -12.40
N GLU A 54 0.39 15.57 -13.64
CA GLU A 54 -0.60 14.88 -14.49
C GLU A 54 -0.24 13.42 -14.76
N SER A 55 1.02 12.99 -14.56
CA SER A 55 1.41 11.58 -14.67
C SER A 55 0.76 10.67 -13.62
N TYR A 56 0.09 11.24 -12.61
CA TYR A 56 -0.70 10.51 -11.63
C TYR A 56 -2.17 10.27 -12.05
N ILE A 57 -2.63 10.87 -13.15
CA ILE A 57 -3.95 10.58 -13.71
C ILE A 57 -4.00 9.10 -14.11
N GLY A 58 -5.08 8.41 -13.72
CA GLY A 58 -5.26 6.97 -14.01
C GLY A 58 -4.53 6.01 -13.07
N THR A 59 -3.72 6.50 -12.12
CA THR A 59 -3.02 5.63 -11.14
C THR A 59 -3.90 5.09 -10.01
N ALA A 60 -5.17 5.54 -9.91
CA ALA A 60 -6.05 5.42 -8.75
C ALA A 60 -5.60 6.19 -7.48
N TYR A 61 -4.41 6.80 -7.49
CA TYR A 61 -3.80 7.44 -6.32
C TYR A 61 -3.39 8.91 -6.55
N ALA A 62 -4.05 9.60 -7.50
CA ALA A 62 -3.83 11.03 -7.75
C ALA A 62 -4.03 11.88 -6.48
N HIS A 63 -5.03 11.56 -5.65
CA HIS A 63 -5.25 12.24 -4.37
C HIS A 63 -4.12 11.98 -3.36
N VAL A 64 -3.52 10.79 -3.37
CA VAL A 64 -2.40 10.45 -2.49
C VAL A 64 -1.18 11.29 -2.84
N TYR A 65 -0.90 11.51 -4.13
CA TYR A 65 0.15 12.42 -4.56
C TYR A 65 -0.02 13.81 -3.93
N ILE A 66 -1.23 14.38 -3.99
CA ILE A 66 -1.52 15.71 -3.43
C ILE A 66 -1.25 15.72 -1.92
N LEU A 67 -1.73 14.71 -1.20
CA LEU A 67 -1.55 14.61 0.24
C LEU A 67 -0.09 14.40 0.64
N LEU A 68 0.67 13.60 -0.12
CA LEU A 68 2.11 13.47 0.06
C LEU A 68 2.82 14.79 -0.22
N ARG A 69 2.44 15.57 -1.25
CA ARG A 69 3.00 16.92 -1.45
C ARG A 69 2.75 17.82 -0.24
N ILE A 70 1.56 17.74 0.37
CA ILE A 70 1.23 18.51 1.58
C ILE A 70 2.08 18.07 2.77
N ILE A 71 2.18 16.77 3.06
CA ILE A 71 2.93 16.31 4.25
C ILE A 71 4.45 16.42 4.10
N ASN A 72 4.97 16.41 2.87
CA ASN A 72 6.40 16.63 2.60
C ASN A 72 6.77 18.12 2.59
N ASN A 73 5.79 19.03 2.51
CA ASN A 73 6.04 20.44 2.82
C ASN A 73 6.19 20.57 4.34
N MET A 74 7.40 20.97 4.78
CA MET A 74 7.77 21.11 6.18
C MET A 74 6.75 21.98 6.94
N ASN A 75 6.51 21.64 8.22
CA ASN A 75 5.55 22.28 9.15
C ASN A 75 4.08 21.97 8.86
N SER A 76 3.78 20.87 8.18
CA SER A 76 2.43 20.33 8.10
C SER A 76 2.12 19.45 9.33
N THR A 77 0.84 19.31 9.64
CA THR A 77 0.37 18.41 10.71
C THR A 77 -0.79 17.55 10.21
N LEU A 78 -0.92 16.36 10.78
CA LEU A 78 -2.00 15.42 10.51
C LEU A 78 -2.61 14.96 11.84
N GLN A 79 -3.89 15.26 12.03
CA GLN A 79 -4.68 14.67 13.11
C GLN A 79 -5.18 13.29 12.65
N TYR A 80 -4.69 12.23 13.26
CA TYR A 80 -5.25 10.89 13.10
C TYR A 80 -6.37 10.68 14.13
N ILE A 81 -7.51 10.19 13.66
CA ILE A 81 -8.63 9.79 14.51
C ILE A 81 -8.78 8.27 14.35
N SER A 82 -8.56 7.51 15.42
CA SER A 82 -8.58 6.04 15.39
C SER A 82 -9.99 5.44 15.43
N LEU A 83 -11.03 6.28 15.43
CA LEU A 83 -12.43 5.87 15.45
C LEU A 83 -12.94 5.58 14.04
N PRO A 84 -13.79 4.55 13.86
CA PRO A 84 -14.38 4.20 12.58
C PRO A 84 -15.52 5.17 12.22
N LEU A 85 -15.19 6.38 11.79
CA LEU A 85 -16.19 7.43 11.52
C LEU A 85 -16.86 7.34 10.15
N VAL A 86 -16.33 6.51 9.24
CA VAL A 86 -16.82 6.41 7.86
C VAL A 86 -17.03 4.94 7.51
N ASP A 87 -18.25 4.59 7.11
CA ASP A 87 -18.54 3.27 6.58
C ASP A 87 -17.95 3.08 5.19
N CYS A 88 -17.41 1.90 4.94
CA CYS A 88 -16.83 1.53 3.66
C CYS A 88 -17.62 0.35 3.07
N ARG A 89 -18.07 0.51 1.82
CA ARG A 89 -18.74 -0.56 1.06
C ARG A 89 -17.70 -1.31 0.23
N GLY A 90 -17.38 -2.54 0.63
CA GLY A 90 -16.39 -3.38 -0.05
C GLY A 90 -16.85 -3.96 -1.38
N ASP A 91 -18.17 -4.05 -1.59
CA ASP A 91 -18.75 -4.77 -2.73
C ASP A 91 -18.80 -3.95 -4.03
N ASN A 92 -18.35 -2.69 -3.99
CA ASN A 92 -18.34 -1.78 -5.14
C ASN A 92 -16.91 -1.51 -5.67
N ASP A 93 -16.02 -2.50 -5.59
CA ASP A 93 -14.67 -2.39 -6.12
C ASP A 93 -14.69 -2.51 -7.66
N THR A 94 -14.93 -1.39 -8.34
CA THR A 94 -14.89 -1.29 -9.81
C THR A 94 -13.52 -1.66 -10.37
N PHE A 95 -12.45 -1.63 -9.57
CA PHE A 95 -11.12 -2.08 -10.00
C PHE A 95 -10.99 -3.60 -10.01
N GLU A 96 -11.77 -4.33 -9.20
CA GLU A 96 -11.82 -5.79 -9.22
C GLU A 96 -12.55 -6.34 -10.46
N SER A 97 -13.39 -5.55 -11.11
CA SER A 97 -14.07 -5.93 -12.37
C SER A 97 -13.09 -6.37 -13.48
N ASN A 98 -11.86 -5.88 -13.42
CA ASN A 98 -10.77 -6.21 -14.35
C ASN A 98 -9.84 -7.33 -13.83
N GLY A 99 -10.27 -8.07 -12.81
CA GLY A 99 -9.58 -9.22 -12.25
C GLY A 99 -8.69 -8.91 -11.03
N LYS A 100 -8.55 -9.92 -10.17
CA LYS A 100 -7.79 -9.84 -8.90
C LYS A 100 -6.31 -9.51 -9.10
N ALA A 101 -5.70 -9.99 -10.18
CA ALA A 101 -4.31 -9.68 -10.50
C ALA A 101 -4.12 -8.17 -10.73
N ARG A 102 -4.95 -7.56 -11.59
CA ARG A 102 -4.91 -6.12 -11.84
C ARG A 102 -5.17 -5.31 -10.57
N ARG A 103 -6.15 -5.73 -9.75
CA ARG A 103 -6.44 -5.06 -8.47
C ARG A 103 -5.25 -5.04 -7.52
N ILE A 104 -4.47 -6.13 -7.47
CA ILE A 104 -3.22 -6.20 -6.70
C ILE A 104 -2.18 -5.25 -7.29
N LYS A 105 -2.01 -5.23 -8.62
CA LYS A 105 -1.00 -4.42 -9.30
C LYS A 105 -1.21 -2.92 -9.14
N ILE A 106 -2.45 -2.45 -9.02
CA ILE A 106 -2.77 -1.03 -8.82
C ILE A 106 -1.99 -0.44 -7.65
N ASP A 107 -1.98 -1.12 -6.49
CA ASP A 107 -1.25 -0.66 -5.31
C ASP A 107 0.26 -0.56 -5.58
N PHE A 108 0.84 -1.54 -6.28
CA PHE A 108 2.27 -1.51 -6.62
C PHE A 108 2.61 -0.40 -7.60
N ILE A 109 1.83 -0.23 -8.67
CA ILE A 109 2.05 0.80 -9.68
C ILE A 109 2.01 2.19 -9.03
N GLY A 110 0.96 2.47 -8.25
CA GLY A 110 0.80 3.74 -7.58
C GLY A 110 1.85 4.00 -6.50
N TYR A 111 1.97 3.10 -5.52
CA TYR A 111 2.84 3.35 -4.36
C TYR A 111 4.32 3.22 -4.67
N LEU A 112 4.74 2.41 -5.66
CA LEU A 112 6.14 2.43 -6.08
C LEU A 112 6.47 3.73 -6.82
N LYS A 113 5.57 4.24 -7.68
CA LYS A 113 5.79 5.56 -8.33
C LYS A 113 5.88 6.68 -7.28
N LEU A 114 4.94 6.75 -6.34
CA LEU A 114 5.00 7.71 -5.21
C LEU A 114 6.31 7.59 -4.43
N ARG A 115 6.77 6.36 -4.18
CA ARG A 115 8.03 6.14 -3.45
C ARG A 115 9.25 6.65 -4.23
N GLU A 116 9.33 6.39 -5.53
CA GLU A 116 10.43 6.90 -6.35
C GLU A 116 10.40 8.43 -6.42
N ASP A 117 9.24 9.01 -6.76
CA ASP A 117 9.13 10.45 -7.04
C ASP A 117 9.39 11.33 -5.80
N PHE A 118 8.99 10.87 -4.61
CA PHE A 118 9.16 11.64 -3.38
C PHE A 118 10.43 11.31 -2.60
N TYR A 119 10.92 10.07 -2.66
CA TYR A 119 11.86 9.55 -1.66
C TYR A 119 13.11 8.90 -2.23
N ASN A 120 13.31 8.87 -3.55
CA ASN A 120 14.49 8.22 -4.15
C ASN A 120 15.84 8.76 -3.61
N ASN A 121 15.87 10.03 -3.18
CA ASN A 121 17.09 10.67 -2.65
C ASN A 121 17.29 10.45 -1.13
N ASN A 122 16.32 9.84 -0.43
CA ASN A 122 16.42 9.55 1.00
C ASN A 122 16.14 8.08 1.29
N THR A 123 17.21 7.29 1.38
CA THR A 123 17.15 5.84 1.60
C THR A 123 16.31 5.43 2.82
N LYS A 124 16.36 6.19 3.91
CA LYS A 124 15.64 5.83 5.15
C LYS A 124 14.13 5.99 4.97
N ILE A 125 13.69 7.13 4.42
CA ILE A 125 12.28 7.36 4.13
C ILE A 125 11.78 6.41 3.06
N TYR A 126 12.57 6.20 1.99
CA TYR A 126 12.28 5.27 0.90
C TYR A 126 11.99 3.84 1.41
N ILE A 127 12.86 3.32 2.27
CA ILE A 127 12.66 1.99 2.89
C ILE A 127 11.43 2.00 3.79
N SER A 128 11.23 3.03 4.62
CA SER A 128 10.09 3.11 5.54
C SER A 128 8.75 3.13 4.79
N PHE A 129 8.64 3.93 3.74
CA PHE A 129 7.47 4.00 2.87
C PHE A 129 7.21 2.65 2.17
N GLY A 130 8.26 2.03 1.62
CA GLY A 130 8.16 0.72 0.97
C GLY A 130 7.68 -0.39 1.92
N ARG A 131 8.05 -0.33 3.21
CA ARG A 131 7.56 -1.28 4.24
C ARG A 131 6.05 -1.18 4.47
N VAL A 132 5.43 -0.03 4.24
CA VAL A 132 3.97 0.07 4.35
C VAL A 132 3.29 -0.72 3.23
N LEU A 133 3.84 -0.68 2.02
CA LEU A 133 3.35 -1.47 0.89
C LEU A 133 3.53 -2.98 1.12
N THR A 134 4.61 -3.41 1.78
CA THR A 134 4.78 -4.83 2.13
C THR A 134 3.84 -5.30 3.25
N LYS A 135 3.36 -4.40 4.12
CA LYS A 135 2.27 -4.71 5.07
C LYS A 135 0.90 -4.76 4.37
N GLU A 136 0.67 -3.91 3.37
CA GLU A 136 -0.55 -3.95 2.55
C GLU A 136 -0.63 -5.21 1.71
N ARG A 137 0.47 -5.52 1.03
CA ARG A 137 0.65 -6.65 0.12
C ARG A 137 1.79 -7.52 0.65
N PRO A 138 1.55 -8.36 1.67
CA PRO A 138 2.55 -9.29 2.19
C PRO A 138 3.13 -10.16 1.09
N TRP A 139 4.46 -10.20 1.00
CA TRP A 139 5.20 -10.83 -0.11
C TRP A 139 4.73 -12.24 -0.43
N PHE A 140 4.66 -13.10 0.58
CA PHE A 140 4.30 -14.50 0.40
C PHE A 140 2.85 -14.67 -0.09
N TYR A 141 1.88 -14.08 0.62
CA TYR A 141 0.46 -14.24 0.30
C TYR A 141 0.06 -13.60 -1.02
N THR A 142 0.63 -12.43 -1.33
CA THR A 142 0.34 -11.74 -2.57
C THR A 142 0.94 -12.50 -3.74
N SER A 143 2.15 -13.05 -3.59
CA SER A 143 2.76 -13.91 -4.60
C SER A 143 1.94 -15.17 -4.82
N LEU A 144 1.41 -15.78 -3.76
CA LEU A 144 0.53 -16.94 -3.84
C LEU A 144 -0.80 -16.61 -4.53
N ALA A 145 -1.41 -15.48 -4.19
CA ALA A 145 -2.62 -15.00 -4.85
C ALA A 145 -2.36 -14.76 -6.34
N MET A 146 -1.23 -14.13 -6.69
CA MET A 146 -0.85 -13.90 -8.08
C MET A 146 -0.59 -15.21 -8.83
N ALA A 147 -0.05 -16.25 -8.18
CA ALA A 147 0.08 -17.58 -8.77
C ALA A 147 -1.29 -18.19 -9.14
N CYS A 148 -2.33 -17.90 -8.36
CA CYS A 148 -3.68 -18.38 -8.62
C CYS A 148 -4.43 -17.57 -9.68
N TYR A 149 -4.27 -16.25 -9.70
CA TYR A 149 -5.14 -15.35 -10.48
C TYR A 149 -4.45 -14.63 -11.64
N GLY A 150 -3.12 -14.54 -11.64
CA GLY A 150 -2.35 -13.82 -12.66
C GLY A 150 -1.79 -14.72 -13.75
N ASP A 151 -1.60 -14.14 -14.93
CA ASP A 151 -0.93 -14.80 -16.05
C ASP A 151 0.61 -14.77 -15.88
N SER A 152 1.37 -15.16 -16.91
CA SER A 152 2.84 -15.12 -16.86
C SER A 152 3.40 -13.69 -16.77
N THR A 153 2.73 -12.73 -17.41
CA THR A 153 3.12 -11.31 -17.43
C THR A 153 2.91 -10.70 -16.04
N ASP A 154 1.74 -10.92 -15.45
CA ASP A 154 1.40 -10.47 -14.09
C ASP A 154 2.42 -10.98 -13.05
N ARG A 155 2.82 -12.25 -13.18
CA ARG A 155 3.82 -12.87 -12.30
C ARG A 155 5.20 -12.24 -12.47
N ALA A 156 5.62 -11.98 -13.71
CA ALA A 156 6.91 -11.33 -13.99
C ALA A 156 6.96 -9.87 -13.49
N GLU A 157 5.85 -9.14 -13.64
CA GLU A 157 5.68 -7.78 -13.11
C GLU A 157 5.74 -7.79 -11.58
N LEU A 158 4.97 -8.67 -10.93
CA LEU A 158 4.95 -8.77 -9.47
C LEU A 158 6.32 -9.12 -8.90
N ALA A 159 7.05 -10.05 -9.52
CA ALA A 159 8.43 -10.36 -9.12
C ALA A 159 9.36 -9.13 -9.25
N SER A 160 9.14 -8.28 -10.26
CA SER A 160 9.88 -7.03 -10.44
C SER A 160 9.52 -5.98 -9.39
N PHE A 161 8.24 -5.86 -9.02
CA PHE A 161 7.81 -4.99 -7.92
C PHE A 161 8.42 -5.40 -6.58
N TYR A 162 8.40 -6.70 -6.26
CA TYR A 162 8.99 -7.18 -5.03
C TYR A 162 10.53 -7.08 -5.00
N LYS A 163 11.20 -7.16 -6.16
CA LYS A 163 12.63 -6.81 -6.27
C LYS A 163 12.90 -5.39 -5.80
N LYS A 164 12.07 -4.42 -6.20
CA LYS A 164 12.18 -3.02 -5.76
C LYS A 164 11.91 -2.84 -4.25
N LEU A 165 11.29 -3.83 -3.60
CA LEU A 165 10.99 -3.84 -2.16
C LEU A 165 12.00 -4.69 -1.35
N GLY A 166 13.07 -5.18 -1.99
CA GLY A 166 14.14 -5.93 -1.33
C GLY A 166 14.00 -7.46 -1.37
N TYR A 167 13.00 -8.00 -2.07
CA TYR A 167 12.81 -9.45 -2.20
C TYR A 167 13.38 -9.98 -3.51
N PRO A 168 14.19 -11.07 -3.50
CA PRO A 168 14.74 -11.63 -4.73
C PRO A 168 13.66 -12.12 -5.71
N LYS A 169 13.86 -11.86 -7.02
CA LYS A 169 12.99 -12.40 -8.09
C LYS A 169 12.93 -13.92 -8.05
N ILE A 170 14.07 -14.57 -7.82
CA ILE A 170 14.18 -16.04 -7.76
C ILE A 170 13.28 -16.62 -6.66
N ALA A 171 13.34 -16.03 -5.46
CA ALA A 171 12.50 -16.45 -4.34
C ALA A 171 11.00 -16.23 -4.63
N THR A 172 10.65 -15.10 -5.25
CA THR A 172 9.26 -14.81 -5.65
C THR A 172 8.76 -15.81 -6.70
N ASN A 173 9.60 -16.13 -7.69
CA ASN A 173 9.30 -17.11 -8.73
C ASN A 173 9.12 -18.54 -8.18
N LEU A 174 9.88 -18.89 -7.12
CA LEU A 174 9.70 -20.18 -6.44
C LEU A 174 8.31 -20.28 -5.81
N ILE A 175 7.81 -19.21 -5.17
CA ILE A 175 6.46 -19.18 -4.59
C ILE A 175 5.39 -19.40 -5.65
N PHE A 176 5.56 -18.86 -6.87
CA PHE A 176 4.59 -19.09 -7.95
C PHE A 176 4.44 -20.56 -8.34
N ARG A 177 5.46 -21.39 -8.14
CA ARG A 177 5.40 -22.84 -8.38
C ARG A 177 4.56 -23.57 -7.33
N LEU A 178 4.31 -22.96 -6.16
CA LEU A 178 3.47 -23.50 -5.09
C LEU A 178 1.95 -23.34 -5.36
N LYS A 179 1.55 -23.00 -6.59
CA LYS A 179 0.15 -22.82 -7.02
C LYS A 179 -0.75 -24.00 -6.61
N GLY A 180 -0.25 -25.23 -6.69
CA GLY A 180 -0.98 -26.44 -6.27
C GLY A 180 -1.40 -26.38 -4.80
N LEU A 181 -0.47 -26.08 -3.90
CA LEU A 181 -0.72 -25.91 -2.46
C LEU A 181 -1.65 -24.72 -2.15
N ALA A 182 -1.53 -23.63 -2.91
CA ALA A 182 -2.43 -22.47 -2.81
C ALA A 182 -3.90 -22.81 -3.14
N SER A 183 -4.09 -23.57 -4.21
CA SER A 183 -5.41 -23.99 -4.68
C SER A 183 -6.07 -24.96 -3.70
N TYR A 184 -5.27 -25.82 -3.06
CA TYR A 184 -5.70 -26.78 -2.06
C TYR A 184 -6.07 -26.10 -0.72
N THR A 185 -5.25 -25.16 -0.24
CA THR A 185 -5.55 -24.36 0.97
C THR A 185 -6.77 -23.46 0.78
N LYS A 186 -7.12 -23.09 -0.46
CA LYS A 186 -8.38 -22.42 -0.79
C LYS A 186 -9.63 -23.25 -0.45
N LYS A 187 -9.53 -24.58 -0.51
CA LYS A 187 -10.62 -25.51 -0.19
C LYS A 187 -10.78 -25.75 1.32
N ILE A 188 -9.76 -25.46 2.14
CA ILE A 188 -9.75 -25.80 3.56
C ILE A 188 -9.65 -24.52 4.42
N LYS A 189 -10.79 -24.11 5.01
CA LYS A 189 -10.93 -22.91 5.87
C LYS A 189 -9.87 -22.84 6.99
N LEU A 190 -9.53 -24.01 7.57
CA LEU A 190 -8.60 -24.14 8.70
C LEU A 190 -7.15 -23.79 8.31
N ALA A 191 -6.69 -24.26 7.15
CA ALA A 191 -5.34 -23.98 6.64
C ALA A 191 -5.15 -22.47 6.38
N LYS A 192 -6.20 -21.80 5.90
CA LYS A 192 -6.22 -20.34 5.70
C LYS A 192 -5.99 -19.56 7.00
N MET A 193 -6.52 -20.02 8.13
CA MET A 193 -6.30 -19.41 9.45
C MET A 193 -4.90 -19.69 10.00
N VAL A 194 -4.43 -20.94 9.89
CA VAL A 194 -3.13 -21.36 10.42
C VAL A 194 -1.99 -20.64 9.71
N ILE A 195 -2.02 -20.60 8.37
CA ILE A 195 -1.00 -19.88 7.60
C ILE A 195 -1.04 -18.40 7.97
N LYS A 196 -2.23 -17.77 8.02
CA LYS A 196 -2.40 -16.37 8.45
C LYS A 196 -1.77 -16.08 9.82
N LYS A 197 -1.80 -17.04 10.75
CA LYS A 197 -1.23 -16.89 12.10
C LYS A 197 0.29 -17.07 12.15
N ILE A 198 0.87 -17.84 11.23
CA ILE A 198 2.32 -18.12 11.17
C ILE A 198 3.10 -17.03 10.41
N PHE A 199 2.48 -16.42 9.40
CA PHE A 199 3.15 -15.43 8.54
C PHE A 199 2.51 -14.02 8.60
N SER A 200 1.72 -13.72 9.63
CA SER A 200 1.32 -12.36 10.02
C SER A 200 2.25 -11.82 11.09
#